data_AF-A0A0K2SXY8-F1
#
_entry.id   AF-A0A0K2SXY8-F1
#
_cell.length_a   1.000
_cell.length_b   1.000
_cell.length_c   1.000
_cell.angle_alpha   90.00
_cell.angle_beta   90.00
_cell.angle_gamma   90.00
#
_symmetry.space_group_name_H-M   'P 1'
#
loop_
_entity.id
_entity.type
_entity.pdbx_description
1 polymer ?
#
loop_
_entity_poly.entity_id
_entity_poly.type
_entity_poly.pdbx_seq_one_letter_code
_entity_poly.pdbx_strand_id
1 'polypeptide(L)' 'YFWPPYNPKAYTLYYIFWVHIEGNACSVRHTNTKALKPIVPLNWYAITEGYICSGIWGFYPYLEAIIATKRGHNND' A
#
# COMPACT_ATOMS: atom_id res chain seq x y z
N TYR A 1 19.30 4.98 4.07
CA TYR A 1 17.89 4.88 3.66
C TYR A 1 17.20 6.20 3.91
N PHE A 2 17.12 7.06 2.90
CA PHE A 2 16.54 8.40 3.02
C PHE A 2 15.07 8.34 2.58
N TRP A 3 14.17 8.08 3.53
CA TRP A 3 12.73 8.13 3.29
C TRP A 3 12.27 9.59 3.38
N PRO A 4 11.58 10.13 2.35
CA PRO A 4 11.02 11.47 2.45
C PRO A 4 9.95 11.54 3.55
N PRO A 5 9.96 12.60 4.37
CA PRO A 5 8.86 12.84 5.30
C PRO A 5 7.54 13.05 4.51
N TYR A 6 6.48 12.39 4.95
CA TYR A 6 5.08 12.56 4.49
C TYR A 6 4.74 12.23 3.02
N ASN A 7 5.33 11.18 2.43
CA ASN A 7 4.81 10.64 1.16
C ASN A 7 4.12 9.27 1.36
N PRO A 8 2.81 9.22 1.67
CA PRO A 8 2.08 7.95 1.83
C PRO A 8 2.08 7.12 0.54
N LYS A 9 2.27 7.74 -0.64
CA LYS A 9 2.41 7.03 -1.91
C LYS A 9 3.75 6.32 -2.04
N ALA A 10 4.76 6.72 -1.27
CA ALA A 10 6.06 6.06 -1.30
C ALA A 10 6.06 4.74 -0.50
N TYR A 11 5.03 4.48 0.33
CA TYR A 11 4.98 3.29 1.17
C TYR A 11 4.10 2.20 0.55
N THR A 12 4.71 1.14 0.02
CA THR A 12 4.03 0.01 -0.66
C THR A 12 2.89 -0.57 0.18
N LEU A 13 3.06 -0.61 1.51
CA LEU A 13 2.04 -1.08 2.44
C LEU A 13 0.76 -0.25 2.38
N TYR A 14 0.87 1.08 2.34
CA TYR A 14 -0.29 1.96 2.29
C TYR A 14 -0.90 2.00 0.89
N TYR A 15 -0.08 1.98 -0.16
CA TYR A 15 -0.55 2.14 -1.52
C TYR A 15 -1.25 0.90 -2.09
N ILE A 16 -0.74 -0.30 -1.77
CA ILE A 16 -1.20 -1.55 -2.40
C ILE A 16 -1.97 -2.41 -1.43
N PHE A 17 -1.39 -2.72 -0.28
CA PHE A 17 -1.97 -3.70 0.63
C PHE A 17 -3.13 -3.12 1.44
N TRP A 18 -3.01 -1.88 1.94
CA TRP A 18 -4.09 -1.25 2.68
C TRP A 18 -5.32 -0.98 1.80
N VAL A 19 -5.12 -0.48 0.56
CA VAL A 19 -6.22 -0.28 -0.40
C VAL A 19 -6.97 -1.59 -0.69
N HIS A 20 -6.23 -2.70 -0.83
CA HIS A 20 -6.84 -4.02 -1.04
C HIS A 20 -7.66 -4.48 0.18
N ILE A 21 -7.10 -4.34 1.39
CA ILE A 21 -7.77 -4.75 2.64
C ILE A 21 -8.99 -3.89 2.89
N GLU A 22 -8.89 -2.58 2.71
CA GLU A 22 -9.99 -1.65 2.83
C GLU A 22 -11.09 -1.96 1.82
N GLY A 23 -10.74 -2.20 0.55
CA GLY A 23 -11.68 -2.58 -0.49
C GLY A 23 -12.45 -3.86 -0.15
N ASN A 24 -11.75 -4.92 0.30
CA ASN A 24 -12.40 -6.17 0.67
C ASN A 24 -13.22 -6.02 1.97
N ALA A 25 -12.69 -5.33 2.98
CA ALA A 25 -13.41 -5.10 4.22
C ALA A 25 -14.68 -4.29 3.96
N CYS A 26 -14.64 -3.25 3.13
CA CYS A 26 -15.78 -2.41 2.79
C CYS A 26 -16.71 -3.03 1.72
N SER A 27 -16.36 -4.17 1.12
CA SER A 27 -17.24 -4.89 0.18
C SER A 27 -18.48 -5.48 0.85
N VAL A 28 -18.45 -5.63 2.17
CA VAL A 28 -19.58 -6.09 2.98
C VAL A 28 -20.04 -4.98 3.92
N ARG A 29 -21.35 -4.88 4.12
CA ARG A 29 -21.93 -3.88 5.02
C ARG A 29 -21.73 -4.32 6.47
N HIS A 30 -21.05 -3.50 7.26
CA HIS A 30 -20.89 -3.70 8.70
C HIS A 30 -21.94 -2.95 9.48
N THR A 31 -22.47 -3.56 10.54
CA THR A 31 -23.43 -2.91 11.44
C THR A 31 -22.78 -1.90 12.38
N ASN A 32 -21.49 -2.07 12.68
CA ASN A 32 -20.69 -1.16 13.50
C ASN A 32 -19.18 -1.47 13.37
N THR A 33 -18.34 -0.66 14.02
CA THR A 33 -16.88 -0.82 14.03
C THR A 33 -16.39 -2.08 14.74
N LYS A 34 -17.17 -2.65 15.69
CA LYS A 34 -16.81 -3.93 16.33
C LYS A 34 -16.90 -5.09 15.35
N ALA A 35 -17.88 -5.07 14.45
CA ALA A 35 -18.02 -6.06 13.37
C ALA A 35 -16.92 -5.94 12.31
N LEU A 36 -16.43 -4.71 12.05
CA LEU A 36 -15.31 -4.47 11.12
C LEU A 36 -13.96 -4.93 11.67
N LYS A 37 -13.73 -4.80 12.99
CA LYS A 37 -12.45 -5.09 13.65
C LYS A 37 -11.85 -6.47 13.32
N PRO A 38 -12.60 -7.60 13.34
CA PRO A 38 -12.05 -8.91 12.97
C PRO A 38 -11.87 -9.10 11.45
N ILE A 39 -12.53 -8.30 10.61
CA ILE A 39 -12.49 -8.45 9.15
C ILE A 39 -11.18 -7.93 8.56
N VAL A 40 -10.61 -6.88 9.15
CA VAL A 40 -9.30 -6.33 8.74
C VAL A 40 -8.18 -7.39 8.84
N PRO A 41 -7.93 -8.05 10.00
CA PRO A 41 -6.90 -9.08 10.09
C PRO A 41 -7.24 -10.31 9.25
N LEU A 42 -8.52 -10.68 9.12
CA LEU A 42 -8.92 -11.79 8.24
C LEU A 42 -8.50 -11.53 6.78
N ASN A 43 -8.76 -10.33 6.27
CA ASN A 43 -8.33 -9.93 4.93
C ASN A 43 -6.80 -9.85 4.82
N TRP A 44 -6.11 -9.37 5.85
CA TRP A 44 -4.65 -9.35 5.90
C TRP A 44 -4.07 -10.76 5.75
N TYR A 45 -4.56 -11.74 6.52
CA TYR A 45 -4.08 -13.12 6.47
C TYR A 45 -4.48 -13.87 5.19
N ALA A 46 -5.53 -13.41 4.50
CA ALA A 46 -5.94 -13.97 3.21
C ALA A 46 -5.03 -13.53 2.05
N ILE A 47 -4.17 -12.52 2.25
CA ILE A 47 -3.22 -12.09 1.21
C ILE A 47 -2.17 -13.18 1.01
N THR A 48 -2.05 -13.64 -0.23
CA THR A 48 -1.06 -14.65 -0.61
C THR A 48 0.32 -14.02 -0.81
N GLU A 49 1.37 -14.82 -0.61
CA GLU A 49 2.75 -14.41 -0.92
C GLU A 49 2.88 -13.95 -2.38
N GLY A 50 2.22 -14.63 -3.32
CA GLY A 50 2.21 -14.23 -4.73
C GLY A 50 1.63 -12.83 -4.96
N TYR A 51 0.58 -12.46 -4.22
CA TYR A 51 0.02 -11.12 -4.26
C TYR A 51 0.98 -10.09 -3.68
N ILE A 52 1.68 -10.42 -2.60
CA ILE A 52 2.71 -9.56 -1.99
C ILE A 52 3.84 -9.29 -2.99
N CYS A 53 4.39 -10.35 -3.57
CA CYS A 53 5.43 -10.26 -4.58
C CYS A 53 4.98 -9.41 -5.78
N SER A 54 3.81 -9.70 -6.33
CA SER A 54 3.25 -8.93 -7.47
C SER A 54 3.07 -7.44 -7.13
N GLY A 55 2.56 -7.12 -5.92
CA GLY A 55 2.44 -5.75 -5.44
C GLY A 55 3.79 -5.03 -5.35
N ILE A 56 4.81 -5.69 -4.79
CA ILE A 56 6.17 -5.12 -4.70
C ILE A 56 6.75 -4.87 -6.08
N TRP A 57 6.67 -5.84 -6.99
CA TRP A 57 7.17 -5.71 -8.36
C TRP A 57 6.44 -4.61 -9.14
N GLY A 58 5.12 -4.51 -9.02
CA GLY A 58 4.33 -3.46 -9.65
C GLY A 58 4.61 -2.05 -9.08
N PHE A 59 5.06 -1.97 -7.83
CA PHE A 59 5.44 -0.71 -7.19
C PHE A 59 6.84 -0.23 -7.58
N TYR A 60 7.71 -1.13 -8.04
CA TYR A 60 9.11 -0.84 -8.33
C TYR A 60 9.29 0.30 -9.35
N PRO A 61 8.59 0.33 -10.51
CA PRO A 61 8.72 1.43 -11.47
C PRO A 61 8.30 2.79 -10.90
N TYR A 62 7.34 2.79 -9.97
CA TYR A 62 6.89 4.01 -9.32
C TYR A 62 7.95 4.58 -8.37
N LEU A 63 8.65 3.73 -7.62
CA LEU A 63 9.80 4.14 -6.82
C LEU A 63 10.92 4.70 -7.68
N GLU A 64 11.24 4.06 -8.80
CA GLU A 64 12.25 4.55 -9.74
C GLU A 64 11.88 5.95 -10.26
N ALA A 65 10.62 6.19 -10.63
CA ALA A 65 10.14 7.50 -11.07
C ALA A 65 10.26 8.59 -9.99
N ILE A 66 9.95 8.26 -8.72
CA ILE A 66 10.14 9.19 -7.58
C ILE A 66 11.64 9.51 -7.39
N ILE A 67 12.51 8.52 -7.52
CA ILE A 67 13.96 8.71 -7.36
C ILE A 67 14.51 9.57 -8.51
N ALA A 68 14.08 9.31 -9.75
CA ALA A 68 14.51 10.07 -10.93
C ALA A 68 14.09 11.55 -10.87
N THR A 69 12.84 11.82 -10.49
CA THR A 69 12.32 13.20 -10.34
C THR A 69 13.07 13.99 -9.26
N LYS A 70 13.47 13.35 -8.16
CA LYS A 70 14.31 13.99 -7.13
C LYS A 70 15.74 14.27 -7.57
N ARG A 71 16.33 13.45 -8.45
CA ARG A 71 17.66 13.74 -9.02
C ARG A 71 17.63 14.91 -9.99
N GLY A 72 16.53 15.09 -10.73
CA GLY A 72 16.36 16.22 -11.65
C GLY A 72 16.32 17.59 -10.96
N HIS A 73 15.77 17.65 -9.74
CA HIS A 73 15.64 18.90 -8.96
C HIS A 73 16.94 19.38 -8.28
N ASN A 74 18.00 18.57 -8.25
CA ASN A 74 19.27 18.90 -7.58
C ASN A 74 20.38 19.30 -8.57
N ASN A 75 20.05 19.47 -9.85
CA ASN A 75 21.00 19.82 -10.91
C ASN A 75 20.81 21.25 -11.44
N ASP A 76 19.99 22.07 -10.77
CA ASP A 76 19.86 23.53 -10.96
C ASP A 76 20.40 24.26 -9.72
#